data_AF-A0A7Y6XDU1-F1
#
_entry.id   AF-A0A7Y6XDU1-F1
#
_cell.length_a   1.000
_cell.length_b   1.000
_cell.length_c   1.000
_cell.angle_alpha   90.00
_cell.angle_beta   90.00
_cell.angle_gamma   90.00
#
_symmetry.space_group_name_H-M   'P 1'
#
loop_
_entity.id
_entity.type
_entity.pdbx_description
1 polymer ?
#
loop_
_entity_poly.entity_id
_entity_poly.type
_entity_poly.pdbx_seq_one_letter_code
_entity_poly.pdbx_strand_id
1 'polypeptide(L)'
;MVGVVGAVAGSMGAVWLAWNPEEQTMAWVQTALLLAIFIAFIGYKSWRFRKWVALCGQGAALLDAGDLGAAQRALEDADGYALRPPERVLTRFQLGLCALFQGRVDAARAAFLALSRGWRTKEMPDVYVAAPDMLAACLALQGDLVEARHWLEEAHRRRRPGVVNLSLGEVLILCREERYGATVRLLDDRREFVEKSTVLYRKLLRVIRAFAWDALTTEEGANQGEEPKDLEPFRPGEFNSLGGQWPRMEAFLRARGLTDREAA
;
A
#
# COMPACT_ATOMS: atom_id res chain seq x y z
N MET A 1 -8.65 22.62 -75.31
CA MET A 1 -9.51 21.44 -75.17
C MET A 1 -9.48 21.04 -73.69
N VAL A 2 -10.38 21.54 -72.84
CA VAL A 2 -11.82 21.22 -72.67
C VAL A 2 -12.04 19.95 -71.83
N GLY A 3 -12.74 20.13 -70.69
CA GLY A 3 -13.31 19.10 -69.81
C GLY A 3 -12.34 18.63 -68.72
N VAL A 4 -12.60 18.70 -67.42
CA VAL A 4 -13.82 18.32 -66.70
C VAL A 4 -13.91 19.11 -65.40
N VAL A 5 -14.80 20.12 -65.37
CA VAL A 5 -15.36 20.72 -64.16
C VAL A 5 -16.82 20.32 -64.17
N GLY A 6 -17.21 19.38 -63.31
CA GLY A 6 -18.60 18.95 -63.22
C GLY A 6 -18.76 17.65 -62.45
N ALA A 7 -19.28 17.78 -61.22
CA ALA A 7 -20.06 16.80 -60.46
C ALA A 7 -19.66 16.71 -58.98
N VAL A 8 -19.79 17.81 -58.22
CA VAL A 8 -19.89 17.75 -56.74
C VAL A 8 -21.14 18.48 -56.20
N ALA A 9 -21.92 19.14 -57.06
CA ALA A 9 -23.12 19.87 -56.64
C ALA A 9 -24.40 19.01 -56.49
N GLY A 10 -24.33 17.69 -56.69
CA GLY A 10 -25.52 16.82 -56.77
C GLY A 10 -25.94 16.10 -55.49
N SER A 11 -25.10 16.04 -54.44
CA SER A 11 -25.37 15.21 -53.26
C SER A 11 -25.82 15.98 -52.01
N MET A 12 -25.78 17.32 -52.02
CA MET A 12 -26.32 18.12 -50.90
C MET A 12 -27.82 18.41 -51.02
N GLY A 13 -28.43 18.25 -52.20
CA GLY A 13 -29.85 18.56 -52.42
C GLY A 13 -30.85 17.48 -51.98
N ALA A 14 -30.40 16.23 -51.81
CA ALA A 14 -31.30 15.11 -51.52
C ALA A 14 -31.40 14.76 -50.02
N VAL A 15 -30.51 15.27 -49.16
CA VAL A 15 -30.60 15.08 -47.70
C VAL A 15 -31.55 16.09 -47.05
N TRP A 16 -31.93 17.16 -47.76
CA TRP A 16 -32.75 18.24 -47.22
C TRP A 16 -34.27 18.04 -47.42
N LEU A 17 -34.70 17.08 -48.24
CA LEU A 17 -36.10 16.89 -48.62
C LEU A 17 -36.84 15.79 -47.84
N ALA A 18 -36.17 15.14 -46.88
CA ALA A 18 -36.83 14.32 -45.85
C ALA A 18 -36.82 15.05 -44.49
N TRP A 19 -37.03 16.36 -44.51
CA TRP A 19 -37.06 17.18 -43.31
C TRP A 19 -38.47 17.18 -42.71
N ASN A 20 -38.77 16.17 -41.89
CA ASN A 20 -40.00 16.12 -41.09
C ASN A 20 -39.80 16.92 -39.78
N PRO A 21 -40.47 18.07 -39.59
CA PRO A 21 -40.31 18.88 -38.38
C PRO A 21 -40.78 18.16 -37.09
N GLU A 22 -41.70 17.19 -37.19
CA GLU A 22 -42.13 16.36 -36.06
C GLU A 22 -41.06 15.35 -35.60
N GLU A 23 -40.19 14.89 -36.49
CA GLU A 23 -39.07 14.01 -36.13
C GLU A 23 -37.93 14.78 -35.43
N GLN A 24 -37.79 16.07 -35.72
CA GLN A 24 -36.73 16.92 -35.18
C GLN A 24 -36.95 17.25 -33.69
N THR A 25 -38.19 17.44 -33.25
CA THR A 25 -38.51 17.70 -31.84
C THR A 25 -38.24 16.46 -30.98
N MET A 26 -38.59 15.26 -31.45
CA MET A 26 -38.21 14.00 -30.78
C MET A 26 -36.69 13.83 -30.68
N ALA A 27 -35.94 14.16 -31.75
CA ALA A 27 -34.48 14.06 -31.75
C ALA A 27 -33.82 14.98 -30.70
N TRP A 28 -34.33 16.20 -30.52
CA TRP A 28 -33.82 17.13 -29.49
C TRP A 28 -34.14 16.66 -28.06
N VAL A 29 -35.34 16.13 -27.82
CA VAL A 29 -35.72 15.58 -26.51
C VAL A 29 -34.84 14.37 -26.15
N GLN A 30 -34.62 13.44 -27.08
CA GLN A 30 -33.74 12.29 -26.87
C GLN A 30 -32.30 12.72 -26.59
N THR A 31 -31.79 13.67 -27.37
CA THR A 31 -30.43 14.23 -27.19
C THR A 31 -30.30 14.89 -25.82
N ALA A 32 -31.26 15.71 -25.41
CA ALA A 32 -31.29 16.35 -24.10
C ALA A 32 -31.35 15.33 -22.95
N LEU A 33 -32.15 14.27 -23.09
CA LEU A 33 -32.24 13.19 -22.10
C LEU A 33 -30.92 12.42 -21.97
N LEU A 34 -30.30 12.04 -23.10
CA LEU A 34 -29.00 11.36 -23.10
C LEU A 34 -27.92 12.23 -22.46
N LEU A 35 -27.92 13.54 -22.76
CA LEU A 35 -27.00 14.49 -22.15
C LEU A 35 -27.24 14.61 -20.64
N ALA A 36 -28.49 14.69 -20.18
CA ALA A 36 -28.83 14.74 -18.77
C ALA A 36 -28.37 13.47 -18.02
N ILE A 37 -28.58 12.29 -18.60
CA ILE A 37 -28.11 11.00 -18.05
C ILE A 37 -26.57 10.98 -17.97
N PHE A 38 -25.90 11.44 -19.03
CA PHE A 38 -24.44 11.50 -19.08
C PHE A 38 -23.86 12.44 -18.00
N ILE A 39 -24.45 13.63 -17.83
CA ILE A 39 -24.07 14.58 -16.78
C ILE A 39 -24.30 13.98 -15.39
N ALA A 40 -25.46 13.35 -15.16
CA ALA A 40 -25.76 12.70 -13.88
C ALA A 40 -24.77 11.56 -13.58
N PHE A 41 -24.41 10.76 -14.60
CA PHE A 41 -23.44 9.69 -14.48
C PHE A 41 -22.03 10.20 -14.15
N ILE A 42 -21.57 11.27 -14.80
CA ILE A 42 -20.30 11.93 -14.47
C ILE A 42 -20.35 12.51 -13.07
N GLY A 43 -21.43 13.19 -12.70
CA GLY A 43 -21.63 13.76 -11.38
C GLY A 43 -21.54 12.70 -10.28
N TYR A 44 -22.21 11.56 -10.48
CA TYR A 44 -22.14 10.40 -9.59
C TYR A 44 -20.72 9.84 -9.49
N LYS A 45 -20.03 9.61 -10.61
CA LYS A 45 -18.64 9.10 -10.62
C LYS A 45 -17.68 10.05 -9.90
N SER A 46 -17.78 11.35 -10.16
CA SER A 46 -16.94 12.36 -9.52
C SER A 46 -17.23 12.50 -8.03
N TRP A 47 -18.49 12.42 -7.60
CA TRP A 47 -18.83 12.37 -6.18
C TRP A 47 -18.23 11.13 -5.50
N ARG A 48 -18.42 9.95 -6.11
CA ARG A 48 -17.95 8.68 -5.57
C ARG A 48 -16.43 8.62 -5.47
N PHE A 49 -15.73 9.09 -6.50
CA PHE A 49 -14.27 9.20 -6.50
C PHE A 49 -13.76 10.17 -5.41
N ARG A 50 -14.37 11.36 -5.27
CA ARG A 50 -14.01 12.30 -4.20
C ARG A 50 -14.21 11.70 -2.81
N LYS A 51 -15.30 10.94 -2.62
CA LYS A 51 -15.56 10.25 -1.35
C LYS A 51 -14.52 9.16 -1.07
N TRP A 52 -14.15 8.37 -2.08
CA TRP A 52 -13.06 7.39 -1.98
C TRP A 52 -11.73 8.06 -1.61
N VAL A 53 -11.31 9.13 -2.32
CA VAL A 53 -10.07 9.87 -2.03
C VAL A 53 -10.05 10.37 -0.58
N ALA A 54 -11.15 10.97 -0.11
CA ALA A 54 -11.24 11.50 1.24
C ALA A 54 -11.10 10.39 2.30
N LEU A 55 -11.80 9.27 2.13
CA LEU A 55 -11.73 8.13 3.05
C LEU A 55 -10.37 7.43 3.02
N CYS A 56 -9.76 7.24 1.84
CA CYS A 56 -8.41 6.70 1.72
C CYS A 56 -7.36 7.61 2.37
N GLY A 57 -7.47 8.94 2.19
CA GLY A 57 -6.59 9.91 2.85
C GLY A 57 -6.74 9.87 4.37
N GLN A 58 -7.98 9.81 4.87
CA GLN A 58 -8.26 9.66 6.30
C GLN A 58 -7.69 8.33 6.84
N GLY A 59 -7.93 7.22 6.14
CA GLY A 59 -7.42 5.90 6.52
C GLY A 59 -5.89 5.86 6.57
N ALA A 60 -5.21 6.47 5.61
CA ALA A 60 -3.75 6.58 5.61
C ALA A 60 -3.23 7.43 6.77
N ALA A 61 -3.87 8.57 7.08
CA ALA A 61 -3.49 9.41 8.22
C ALA A 61 -3.71 8.71 9.56
N LEU A 62 -4.81 7.96 9.72
CA LEU A 62 -5.09 7.16 10.92
C LEU A 62 -4.10 6.01 11.07
N LEU A 63 -3.73 5.35 9.96
CA LEU A 63 -2.70 4.32 9.95
C LEU A 63 -1.35 4.89 10.41
N ASP A 64 -0.96 6.05 9.89
CA ASP A 64 0.27 6.74 10.29
C ASP A 64 0.27 7.13 11.79
N ALA A 65 -0.89 7.55 12.30
CA ALA A 65 -1.10 7.85 13.71
C ALA A 65 -1.22 6.61 14.63
N GLY A 66 -1.17 5.40 14.06
CA GLY A 66 -1.30 4.13 14.79
C GLY A 66 -2.71 3.84 15.32
N ASP A 67 -3.74 4.56 14.86
CA ASP A 67 -5.15 4.21 15.17
C ASP A 67 -5.65 3.18 14.15
N LEU A 68 -5.15 1.95 14.29
CA LEU A 68 -5.34 0.88 13.31
C LEU A 68 -6.82 0.48 13.17
N GLY A 69 -7.60 0.58 14.24
CA GLY A 69 -9.03 0.25 14.23
C GLY A 69 -9.88 1.30 13.50
N ALA A 70 -9.58 2.59 13.68
CA ALA A 70 -10.23 3.63 12.89
C ALA A 70 -9.74 3.64 11.44
N ALA A 71 -8.44 3.40 11.21
CA ALA A 71 -7.86 3.30 9.87
C ALA A 71 -8.53 2.20 9.05
N GLN A 72 -8.67 1.00 9.62
CA GLN A 72 -9.33 -0.13 8.96
C GLN A 72 -10.78 0.21 8.57
N ARG A 73 -11.58 0.78 9.50
CA ARG A 73 -12.97 1.16 9.20
C ARG A 73 -13.07 2.18 8.06
N ALA A 74 -12.23 3.22 8.09
CA ALA A 74 -12.21 4.22 7.02
C ALA A 74 -11.82 3.62 5.66
N LEU A 75 -10.91 2.65 5.64
CA LEU A 75 -10.49 1.96 4.42
C LEU A 75 -11.51 0.94 3.92
N GLU A 76 -12.22 0.23 4.80
CA GLU A 76 -13.34 -0.63 4.45
C GLU A 76 -14.49 0.19 3.83
N ASP A 77 -14.80 1.35 4.42
CA ASP A 77 -15.74 2.30 3.83
C ASP A 77 -15.24 2.77 2.46
N ALA A 78 -13.94 3.10 2.33
CA ALA A 78 -13.35 3.52 1.05
C ALA A 78 -13.50 2.44 -0.04
N ASP A 79 -13.25 1.16 0.28
CA ASP A 79 -13.39 0.05 -0.69
C ASP A 79 -14.84 -0.01 -1.24
N GLY A 80 -15.82 0.29 -0.38
CA GLY A 80 -17.22 0.44 -0.75
C GLY A 80 -17.50 1.56 -1.76
N TYR A 81 -16.60 2.55 -1.91
CA TYR A 81 -16.67 3.62 -2.91
C TYR A 81 -15.77 3.39 -4.14
N ALA A 82 -14.81 2.48 -4.09
CA ALA A 82 -13.87 2.21 -5.19
C ALA A 82 -14.57 1.68 -6.46
N LEU A 83 -14.49 2.46 -7.54
CA LEU A 83 -15.09 2.16 -8.84
C LEU A 83 -14.11 1.47 -9.78
N ARG A 84 -12.84 1.92 -9.77
CA ARG A 84 -11.83 1.46 -10.73
C ARG A 84 -10.90 0.41 -10.10
N PRO A 85 -10.33 -0.52 -10.90
CA PRO A 85 -9.38 -1.50 -10.38
C PRO A 85 -8.19 -0.90 -9.60
N PRO A 86 -7.55 0.21 -10.04
CA PRO A 86 -6.46 0.84 -9.30
C PRO A 86 -6.85 1.31 -7.89
N GLU A 87 -8.07 1.82 -7.74
CA GLU A 87 -8.62 2.28 -6.45
C GLU A 87 -8.74 1.11 -5.48
N ARG A 88 -9.31 -0.01 -5.94
CA ARG A 88 -9.43 -1.24 -5.13
C ARG A 88 -8.07 -1.83 -4.78
N VAL A 89 -7.11 -1.80 -5.71
CA VAL A 89 -5.74 -2.26 -5.46
C VAL A 89 -5.09 -1.47 -4.33
N LEU A 90 -5.18 -0.14 -4.38
CA LEU A 90 -4.61 0.72 -3.33
C LEU A 90 -5.30 0.51 -1.97
N THR A 91 -6.63 0.51 -1.94
CA THR A 91 -7.38 0.32 -0.68
C THR A 91 -7.07 -1.04 -0.05
N ARG A 92 -7.00 -2.12 -0.85
CA ARG A 92 -6.63 -3.45 -0.35
C ARG A 92 -5.19 -3.52 0.15
N PHE A 93 -4.27 -2.81 -0.49
CA PHE A 93 -2.89 -2.72 0.00
C PHE A 93 -2.83 -2.06 1.38
N GLN A 94 -3.55 -0.94 1.56
CA GLN A 94 -3.63 -0.24 2.85
C GLN A 94 -4.34 -1.07 3.93
N LEU A 95 -5.38 -1.83 3.58
CA LEU A 95 -6.02 -2.79 4.50
C LEU A 95 -5.05 -3.93 4.89
N GLY A 96 -4.23 -4.41 3.95
CA GLY A 96 -3.16 -5.36 4.22
C GLY A 96 -2.14 -4.83 5.22
N LEU A 97 -1.75 -3.55 5.09
CA LEU A 97 -0.87 -2.87 6.06
C LEU A 97 -1.54 -2.77 7.43
N CYS A 98 -2.82 -2.36 7.51
CA CYS A 98 -3.56 -2.33 8.77
C CYS A 98 -3.57 -3.71 9.45
N ALA A 99 -3.86 -4.78 8.69
CA ALA A 99 -3.84 -6.14 9.21
C ALA A 99 -2.46 -6.54 9.73
N LEU A 100 -1.39 -6.20 9.01
CA LEU A 100 -0.02 -6.47 9.42
C LEU A 100 0.31 -5.79 10.75
N PHE A 101 0.06 -4.48 10.86
CA PHE A 101 0.37 -3.71 12.07
C PHE A 101 -0.49 -4.12 13.27
N GLN A 102 -1.72 -4.61 13.05
CA GLN A 102 -2.57 -5.20 14.10
C GLN A 102 -2.12 -6.60 14.54
N GLY A 103 -1.09 -7.18 13.91
CA GLY A 103 -0.63 -8.54 14.20
C GLY A 103 -1.48 -9.64 13.55
N ARG A 104 -2.41 -9.28 12.66
CA ARG A 104 -3.18 -10.24 11.85
C ARG A 104 -2.36 -10.67 10.63
N VAL A 105 -1.20 -11.27 10.89
CA VAL A 105 -0.17 -11.59 9.87
C VAL A 105 -0.73 -12.49 8.76
N ASP A 106 -1.58 -13.47 9.08
CA ASP A 106 -2.21 -14.35 8.08
C ASP A 106 -3.12 -13.58 7.11
N ALA A 107 -3.93 -12.66 7.63
CA ALA A 107 -4.81 -11.82 6.81
C ALA A 107 -4.00 -10.88 5.91
N ALA A 108 -2.93 -10.27 6.45
CA ALA A 108 -2.01 -9.44 5.69
C ALA A 108 -1.32 -10.24 4.58
N ARG A 109 -0.78 -11.42 4.90
CA ARG A 109 -0.18 -12.35 3.94
C ARG A 109 -1.13 -12.68 2.79
N ALA A 110 -2.37 -13.05 3.09
CA ALA A 110 -3.36 -13.38 2.07
C ALA A 110 -3.65 -12.18 1.14
N ALA A 111 -3.79 -10.98 1.70
CA ALA A 111 -3.99 -9.75 0.93
C ALA A 111 -2.80 -9.44 0.00
N PHE A 112 -1.58 -9.46 0.53
CA PHE A 112 -0.37 -9.17 -0.25
C PHE A 112 -0.05 -10.25 -1.29
N LEU A 113 -0.39 -11.51 -1.03
CA LEU A 113 -0.28 -12.59 -2.02
C LEU A 113 -1.24 -12.36 -3.20
N ALA A 114 -2.49 -12.01 -2.93
CA ALA A 114 -3.46 -11.70 -3.97
C ALA A 114 -3.02 -10.50 -4.81
N LEU A 115 -2.50 -9.44 -4.17
CA LEU A 115 -1.97 -8.27 -4.86
C LEU A 115 -0.72 -8.60 -5.69
N SER A 116 0.20 -9.41 -5.15
CA SER A 116 1.44 -9.77 -5.83
C SER A 116 1.23 -10.61 -7.09
N ARG A 117 0.14 -11.40 -7.14
CA ARG A 117 -0.26 -12.21 -8.30
C ARG A 117 -1.26 -11.52 -9.23
N GLY A 118 -1.90 -10.44 -8.79
CA GLY A 118 -2.94 -9.74 -9.54
C GLY A 118 -2.39 -8.95 -10.73
N TRP A 119 -2.90 -9.22 -11.94
CA TRP A 119 -2.50 -8.47 -13.13
C TRP A 119 -2.90 -6.99 -13.07
N ARG A 120 -4.04 -6.68 -12.45
CA ARG A 120 -4.52 -5.30 -12.24
C ARG A 120 -3.60 -4.49 -11.33
N THR A 121 -2.79 -5.15 -10.49
CA THR A 121 -1.82 -4.47 -9.63
C THR A 121 -0.78 -3.71 -10.46
N LYS A 122 -0.49 -4.14 -11.68
CA LYS A 122 0.42 -3.44 -12.61
C LYS A 122 -0.06 -2.04 -12.98
N GLU A 123 -1.36 -1.75 -12.84
CA GLU A 123 -1.93 -0.41 -13.04
C GLU A 123 -1.58 0.55 -11.88
N MET A 124 -1.03 0.04 -10.77
CA MET A 124 -0.55 0.79 -9.61
C MET A 124 0.92 0.44 -9.34
N PRO A 125 1.89 1.08 -10.03
CA PRO A 125 3.31 0.73 -9.96
C PRO A 125 3.87 0.65 -8.55
N ASP A 126 3.49 1.57 -7.66
CA ASP A 126 3.97 1.59 -6.28
C ASP A 126 3.53 0.34 -5.51
N VAL A 127 2.27 -0.07 -5.66
CA VAL A 127 1.74 -1.29 -5.05
C VAL A 127 2.31 -2.55 -5.71
N TYR A 128 2.50 -2.53 -7.04
CA TYR A 128 3.08 -3.65 -7.77
C TYR A 128 4.48 -4.02 -7.29
N VAL A 129 5.27 -3.01 -6.91
CA VAL A 129 6.61 -3.16 -6.35
C VAL A 129 6.56 -3.47 -4.86
N ALA A 130 5.70 -2.81 -4.09
CA ALA A 130 5.66 -2.94 -2.63
C ALA A 130 4.96 -4.22 -2.13
N ALA A 131 3.97 -4.76 -2.85
CA ALA A 131 3.21 -5.92 -2.37
C ALA A 131 4.07 -7.18 -2.15
N PRO A 132 5.00 -7.57 -3.05
CA PRO A 132 5.93 -8.68 -2.79
C PRO A 132 6.84 -8.44 -1.58
N ASP A 133 7.26 -7.20 -1.35
CA ASP A 133 8.09 -6.82 -0.20
C ASP A 133 7.34 -7.02 1.13
N MET A 134 6.10 -6.56 1.19
CA MET A 134 5.24 -6.73 2.37
C MET A 134 4.84 -8.20 2.58
N LEU A 135 4.70 -8.96 1.49
CA LEU A 135 4.49 -10.41 1.58
C LEU A 135 5.72 -11.12 2.18
N ALA A 136 6.93 -10.76 1.73
CA ALA A 136 8.17 -11.26 2.31
C ALA A 136 8.28 -10.92 3.80
N ALA A 137 7.89 -9.70 4.20
CA ALA A 137 7.81 -9.32 5.61
C ALA A 137 6.86 -10.22 6.42
N CYS A 138 5.65 -10.49 5.91
CA CYS A 138 4.70 -11.39 6.58
C CYS A 138 5.26 -12.81 6.74
N LEU A 139 5.88 -13.36 5.69
CA LEU A 139 6.47 -14.70 5.71
C LEU A 139 7.66 -14.78 6.68
N ALA A 140 8.49 -13.74 6.73
CA ALA A 140 9.60 -13.65 7.67
C ALA A 140 9.13 -13.65 9.13
N LEU A 141 8.06 -12.90 9.43
CA LEU A 141 7.43 -12.91 10.76
C LEU A 141 6.88 -14.29 11.14
N GLN A 142 6.39 -15.05 10.15
CA GLN A 142 5.94 -16.44 10.35
C GLN A 142 7.08 -17.46 10.42
N GLY A 143 8.32 -17.04 10.16
CA GLY A 143 9.48 -17.92 10.12
C GLY A 143 9.67 -18.71 8.82
N ASP A 144 8.85 -18.47 7.79
CA ASP A 144 9.03 -19.08 6.46
C ASP A 144 10.05 -18.26 5.64
N LEU A 145 11.33 -18.41 6.00
CA LEU A 145 12.42 -17.63 5.40
C LEU A 145 12.71 -18.01 3.95
N VAL A 146 12.41 -19.24 3.56
CA VAL A 146 12.62 -19.71 2.18
C VAL A 146 11.66 -18.99 1.25
N GLU A 147 10.36 -19.00 1.55
CA GLU A 147 9.36 -18.31 0.75
C GLU A 147 9.52 -16.78 0.86
N ALA A 148 9.92 -16.27 2.03
CA ALA A 148 10.18 -14.84 2.21
C ALA A 148 11.28 -14.34 1.26
N ARG A 149 12.40 -15.09 1.12
CA ARG A 149 13.47 -14.76 0.17
C ARG A 149 13.01 -14.79 -1.28
N HIS A 150 12.21 -15.80 -1.64
CA HIS A 150 11.64 -15.89 -2.99
C HIS A 150 10.83 -14.63 -3.36
N TRP A 151 9.96 -14.16 -2.45
CA TRP A 151 9.17 -12.95 -2.69
C TRP A 151 9.99 -11.66 -2.60
N LEU A 152 11.04 -11.62 -1.78
CA LEU A 152 11.98 -10.49 -1.76
C LEU A 152 12.73 -10.36 -3.09
N GLU A 153 13.19 -11.46 -3.67
CA GLU A 153 13.78 -11.47 -5.01
C GLU A 153 12.80 -10.95 -6.07
N GLU A 154 11.52 -11.34 -5.98
CA GLU A 154 10.48 -10.81 -6.85
C GLU A 154 10.26 -9.30 -6.64
N ALA A 155 10.29 -8.82 -5.39
CA ALA A 155 10.25 -7.39 -5.10
C ALA A 155 11.42 -6.65 -5.77
N HIS A 156 12.64 -7.20 -5.65
CA HIS A 156 13.84 -6.65 -6.29
C HIS A 156 13.74 -6.64 -7.82
N ARG A 157 13.24 -7.70 -8.45
CA ARG A 157 13.00 -7.75 -9.90
C ARG A 157 12.04 -6.68 -10.39
N ARG A 158 11.04 -6.32 -9.58
CA ARG A 158 10.03 -5.30 -9.93
C ARG A 158 10.51 -3.86 -9.68
N ARG A 159 11.52 -3.65 -8.83
CA ARG A 159 12.04 -2.31 -8.53
C ARG A 159 12.67 -1.70 -9.77
N ARG A 160 12.44 -0.39 -9.94
CA ARG A 160 13.13 0.39 -10.98
C ARG A 160 14.59 0.61 -10.57
N PRO A 161 15.55 0.50 -11.51
CA PRO A 161 16.94 0.83 -11.24
C PRO A 161 17.08 2.26 -10.68
N GLY A 162 17.95 2.44 -9.69
CA GLY A 162 18.26 3.75 -9.11
C GLY A 162 17.28 4.26 -8.05
N VAL A 163 16.16 3.57 -7.79
CA VAL A 163 15.25 3.94 -6.71
C VAL A 163 15.76 3.36 -5.38
N VAL A 164 16.21 4.24 -4.49
CA VAL A 164 16.57 3.88 -3.12
C VAL A 164 15.30 3.62 -2.33
N ASN A 165 15.07 2.37 -1.94
CA ASN A 165 13.99 1.96 -1.06
C ASN A 165 14.54 1.08 0.07
N LEU A 166 13.99 1.23 1.27
CA LEU A 166 14.21 0.31 2.37
C LEU A 166 13.12 -0.76 2.38
N SER A 167 13.52 -2.03 2.32
CA SER A 167 12.64 -3.19 2.34
C SER A 167 12.35 -3.64 3.77
N LEU A 168 11.07 -3.72 4.16
CA LEU A 168 10.74 -4.30 5.46
C LEU A 168 11.02 -5.82 5.45
N GLY A 169 10.75 -6.48 4.32
CA GLY A 169 11.00 -7.90 4.15
C GLY A 169 12.47 -8.26 4.35
N GLU A 170 13.39 -7.51 3.73
CA GLU A 170 14.83 -7.71 3.88
C GLU A 170 15.29 -7.53 5.33
N VAL A 171 14.85 -6.45 5.98
CA VAL A 171 15.19 -6.15 7.37
C VAL A 171 14.74 -7.29 8.30
N LEU A 172 13.51 -7.78 8.15
CA LEU A 172 12.99 -8.87 8.97
C LEU A 172 13.68 -10.21 8.67
N ILE A 173 13.98 -10.51 7.39
CA ILE A 173 14.74 -11.72 7.02
C ILE A 173 16.11 -11.69 7.68
N LEU A 174 16.85 -10.58 7.57
CA LEU A 174 18.19 -10.46 8.18
C LEU A 174 18.15 -10.66 9.69
N CYS A 175 17.18 -10.05 10.39
CA CYS A 175 17.06 -10.26 11.83
C CYS A 175 16.66 -11.70 12.20
N ARG A 176 15.78 -12.35 11.43
CA ARG A 176 15.34 -13.73 11.70
C ARG A 176 16.45 -14.75 11.44
N GLU A 177 17.41 -14.40 10.60
CA GLU A 177 18.63 -15.17 10.34
C GLU A 177 19.77 -14.83 11.31
N GLU A 178 19.49 -14.05 12.35
CA GLU A 178 20.47 -13.63 13.36
C GLU A 178 21.64 -12.82 12.76
N ARG A 179 21.43 -12.22 11.58
CA ARG A 179 22.39 -11.33 10.94
C ARG A 179 22.21 -9.92 11.47
N TYR A 180 22.32 -9.77 12.78
CA TYR A 180 22.00 -8.54 13.50
C TYR A 180 22.88 -7.36 13.07
N GLY A 181 24.19 -7.56 12.94
CA GLY A 181 25.10 -6.53 12.45
C GLY A 181 24.77 -6.05 11.03
N ALA A 182 24.32 -6.95 10.15
CA ALA A 182 23.87 -6.59 8.81
C ALA A 182 22.57 -5.77 8.84
N THR A 183 21.67 -6.09 9.78
CA THR A 183 20.42 -5.34 9.97
C THR A 183 20.70 -3.91 10.45
N VAL A 184 21.50 -3.77 11.51
CA VAL A 184 21.87 -2.45 12.06
C VAL A 184 22.54 -1.61 10.98
N ARG A 185 23.53 -2.18 10.27
CA ARG A 185 24.21 -1.50 9.17
C ARG A 185 23.24 -1.08 8.05
N LEU A 186 22.33 -1.96 7.63
CA LEU A 186 21.35 -1.62 6.60
C LEU A 186 20.47 -0.44 7.02
N LEU A 187 20.02 -0.40 8.27
CA LEU A 187 19.17 0.68 8.78
C LEU A 187 19.95 1.99 8.96
N ASP A 188 21.22 1.91 9.37
CA ASP A 188 22.10 3.08 9.52
C ASP A 188 22.51 3.67 8.16
N ASP A 189 22.88 2.82 7.20
CA ASP A 189 23.18 3.22 5.81
C ASP A 189 21.96 3.87 5.13
N ARG A 190 20.75 3.62 5.63
CA ARG A 190 19.48 4.15 5.12
C ARG A 190 18.79 5.12 6.07
N ARG A 191 19.52 5.70 7.03
CA ARG A 191 18.94 6.56 8.09
C ARG A 191 18.05 7.68 7.55
N GLU A 192 18.48 8.38 6.51
CA GLU A 192 17.67 9.47 5.91
C GLU A 192 16.30 8.98 5.39
N PHE A 193 16.25 7.78 4.81
CA PHE A 193 14.99 7.17 4.36
C PHE A 193 14.11 6.79 5.55
N VAL A 194 14.70 6.24 6.61
CA VAL A 194 13.98 5.91 7.85
C VAL A 194 13.35 7.16 8.46
N GLU A 195 14.07 8.29 8.51
CA GLU A 195 13.55 9.54 9.06
C GLU A 195 12.40 10.14 8.24
N LYS A 196 12.45 10.01 6.91
CA LYS A 196 11.40 10.45 5.97
C LYS A 196 10.20 9.50 5.87
N SER A 197 10.28 8.32 6.49
CA SER A 197 9.18 7.35 6.47
C SER A 197 8.00 7.84 7.33
N THR A 198 6.82 7.27 7.07
CA THR A 198 5.63 7.42 7.92
C THR A 198 5.97 7.09 9.38
N VAL A 199 5.38 7.80 10.34
CA VAL A 199 5.65 7.70 11.79
C VAL A 199 5.60 6.25 12.26
N LEU A 200 4.53 5.51 11.95
CA LEU A 200 4.39 4.11 12.35
C LEU A 200 5.51 3.22 11.80
N TYR A 201 5.85 3.39 10.52
CA TYR A 201 6.92 2.61 9.87
C TYR A 201 8.30 2.97 10.42
N ARG A 202 8.58 4.26 10.65
CA ARG A 202 9.82 4.72 11.28
C ARG A 202 9.98 4.12 12.68
N LYS A 203 8.93 4.17 13.49
CA LYS A 203 8.90 3.56 14.82
C LYS A 203 9.17 2.05 14.77
N LEU A 204 8.50 1.33 13.87
CA LEU A 204 8.72 -0.10 13.66
C LEU A 204 10.19 -0.41 13.35
N LEU A 205 10.79 0.33 12.42
CA LEU A 205 12.19 0.13 12.03
C LEU A 205 13.16 0.45 13.17
N ARG A 206 12.86 1.46 14.00
CA ARG A 206 13.66 1.76 15.21
C ARG A 206 13.58 0.65 16.24
N VAL A 207 12.40 0.05 16.44
CA VAL A 207 12.25 -1.13 17.32
C VAL A 207 13.06 -2.32 16.81
N ILE A 208 12.98 -2.61 15.50
CA ILE A 208 13.77 -3.70 14.90
C ILE A 208 15.27 -3.42 15.01
N ARG A 209 15.71 -2.18 14.79
CA ARG A 209 17.10 -1.76 14.97
C ARG A 209 17.56 -1.97 16.41
N ALA A 210 16.76 -1.54 17.39
CA ALA A 210 17.07 -1.68 18.81
C ALA A 210 17.16 -3.16 19.22
N PHE A 211 16.24 -3.99 18.72
CA PHE A 211 16.29 -5.44 18.91
C PHE A 211 17.58 -6.05 18.34
N ALA A 212 17.92 -5.73 17.09
CA ALA A 212 19.14 -6.26 16.47
C ALA A 212 20.40 -5.81 17.22
N TRP A 213 20.44 -4.56 17.69
CA TRP A 213 21.54 -4.05 18.49
C TRP A 213 21.69 -4.80 19.83
N ASP A 214 20.59 -4.97 20.57
CA ASP A 214 20.54 -5.69 21.85
C ASP A 214 20.97 -7.16 21.71
N ALA A 215 20.57 -7.80 20.62
CA ALA A 215 20.99 -9.15 20.29
C ALA A 215 22.50 -9.24 19.99
N LEU A 216 23.04 -8.27 19.25
CA LEU A 216 24.47 -8.20 18.90
C LEU A 216 25.35 -7.99 20.15
N THR A 217 24.97 -7.07 21.05
CA THR A 217 25.75 -6.78 22.27
C THR A 217 25.76 -7.95 23.25
N THR A 218 24.68 -8.73 23.27
CA THR A 218 24.57 -9.95 24.07
C THR A 218 25.48 -11.07 23.53
N GLU A 219 25.63 -11.19 22.21
CA GLU A 219 26.43 -12.23 21.56
C GLU A 219 27.94 -11.92 21.56
N GLU A 220 28.33 -10.66 21.37
CA GLU A 220 29.75 -10.27 21.25
C GLU A 220 30.44 -9.95 22.58
N GLY A 221 29.75 -10.09 23.72
CA GLY A 221 30.33 -9.85 25.05
C GLY A 221 30.65 -8.37 25.29
N ALA A 222 29.60 -7.54 25.40
CA ALA A 222 29.60 -6.22 26.02
C ALA A 222 30.86 -5.35 25.82
N ASN A 223 31.12 -4.88 24.59
CA ASN A 223 31.92 -3.66 24.42
C ASN A 223 31.72 -2.91 23.09
N GLN A 224 30.49 -2.79 22.60
CA GLN A 224 30.21 -1.94 21.44
C GLN A 224 29.01 -1.03 21.67
N GLY A 225 29.32 0.27 21.78
CA GLY A 225 28.47 1.42 21.47
C GLY A 225 27.38 1.81 22.48
N GLU A 226 27.12 3.12 22.53
CA GLU A 226 26.04 3.72 23.29
C GLU A 226 24.68 3.23 22.75
N GLU A 227 23.84 2.72 23.65
CA GLU A 227 22.49 2.31 23.33
C GLU A 227 21.72 3.47 22.67
N PRO A 228 20.90 3.21 21.64
CA PRO A 228 20.10 4.27 21.02
C PRO A 228 19.06 4.78 22.03
N LYS A 229 19.34 5.93 22.67
CA LYS A 229 18.47 6.57 23.68
C LYS A 229 17.17 7.16 23.10
N ASP A 230 16.99 7.14 21.79
CA ASP A 230 15.92 7.88 21.09
C ASP A 230 14.79 6.97 20.59
N LEU A 231 14.31 6.07 21.45
CA LEU A 231 13.02 5.43 21.20
C LEU A 231 11.91 6.44 21.48
N GLU A 232 11.24 6.88 20.41
CA GLU A 232 10.06 7.74 20.51
C GLU A 232 9.01 7.10 21.44
N PRO A 233 8.17 7.88 22.13
CA PRO A 233 7.09 7.33 22.93
C PRO A 233 6.22 6.37 22.11
N PHE A 234 6.11 5.14 22.60
CA PHE A 234 5.31 4.08 22.01
C PHE A 234 4.03 3.89 22.81
N ARG A 235 2.96 3.51 22.12
CA ARG A 235 1.78 3.01 22.82
C ARG A 235 2.06 1.56 23.24
N PRO A 236 1.68 1.16 24.46
CA PRO A 236 1.65 -0.25 24.82
C PRO A 236 0.99 -1.08 23.70
N GLY A 237 1.64 -2.18 23.34
CA GLY A 237 1.13 -3.14 22.37
C GLY A 237 1.20 -2.76 20.89
N GLU A 238 1.67 -1.56 20.55
CA GLU A 238 1.82 -1.05 19.18
C GLU A 238 2.62 -2.02 18.28
N PHE A 239 3.55 -2.80 18.87
CA PHE A 239 4.42 -3.75 18.16
C PHE A 239 4.20 -5.21 18.56
N ASN A 240 3.06 -5.56 19.19
CA ASN A 240 2.74 -6.96 19.51
C ASN A 240 2.80 -7.88 18.28
N SER A 241 2.54 -7.32 17.09
CA SER A 241 2.66 -7.99 15.80
C SER A 241 4.05 -8.57 15.52
N LEU A 242 5.12 -7.94 16.01
CA LEU A 242 6.48 -8.43 15.84
C LEU A 242 6.79 -9.66 16.71
N GLY A 243 6.18 -9.75 17.90
CA GLY A 243 6.45 -10.81 18.87
C GLY A 243 5.61 -12.08 18.65
N GLY A 244 4.47 -12.00 17.96
CA GLY A 244 3.45 -13.05 17.96
C GLY A 244 3.92 -14.46 17.54
N GLN A 245 4.90 -14.56 16.63
CA GLN A 245 5.51 -15.83 16.21
C GLN A 245 7.05 -15.81 16.34
N TRP A 246 7.57 -14.89 17.15
CA TRP A 246 9.00 -14.69 17.32
C TRP A 246 9.35 -14.53 18.80
N PRO A 247 9.59 -15.64 19.51
CA PRO A 247 9.78 -15.63 20.97
C PRO A 247 10.91 -14.70 21.45
N ARG A 248 12.05 -14.64 20.73
CA ARG A 248 13.17 -13.75 21.07
C ARG A 248 12.79 -12.27 20.96
N MET A 249 12.02 -11.90 19.93
CA MET A 249 11.49 -10.54 19.78
C MET A 249 10.42 -10.24 20.83
N GLU A 250 9.53 -11.19 21.15
CA GLU A 250 8.54 -11.02 22.24
C GLU A 250 9.23 -10.76 23.58
N ALA A 251 10.28 -11.52 23.90
CA ALA A 251 11.05 -11.34 25.13
C ALA A 251 11.70 -9.95 25.19
N PHE A 252 12.29 -9.48 24.08
CA PHE A 252 12.82 -8.13 23.96
C PHE A 252 11.75 -7.06 24.17
N LEU A 253 10.61 -7.15 23.47
CA LEU A 253 9.52 -6.18 23.61
C LEU A 253 9.00 -6.13 25.05
N ARG A 254 8.88 -7.28 25.72
CA ARG A 254 8.45 -7.36 27.13
C ARG A 254 9.47 -6.73 28.07
N ALA A 255 10.76 -7.02 27.90
CA ALA A 255 11.84 -6.44 28.70
C ALA A 255 11.91 -4.91 28.57
N ARG A 256 11.47 -4.36 27.43
CA ARG A 256 11.40 -2.92 27.16
C ARG A 256 10.05 -2.27 27.51
N GLY A 257 9.09 -3.03 28.07
CA GLY A 257 7.76 -2.52 28.40
C GLY A 257 6.92 -2.11 27.18
N LEU A 258 7.20 -2.69 26.01
CA LEU A 258 6.52 -2.39 24.74
C LEU A 258 5.33 -3.32 24.44
N THR A 259 5.08 -4.30 25.30
CA THR A 259 3.96 -5.24 25.18
C THR A 259 2.83 -4.89 26.15
N ASP A 260 1.58 -5.06 25.71
CA ASP A 260 0.38 -4.92 26.57
C ASP A 260 0.21 -6.04 27.58
N ARG A 261 0.89 -7.17 27.37
CA ARG A 261 0.86 -8.29 28.31
C ARG A 261 1.64 -7.86 29.54
N GLU A 262 0.92 -7.35 30.54
CA GLU A 262 1.42 -7.24 31.91
C GLU A 262 2.14 -8.55 32.26
N ALA A 263 3.31 -8.41 32.90
CA ALA A 263 4.06 -9.54 33.42
C ALA A 263 3.18 -10.29 34.44
N ALA A 264 2.47 -11.31 33.95
CA ALA A 264 1.68 -12.24 34.78
C ALA A 264 2.60 -13.07 35.67
#